data_AF-A0A1X1PQD7-F1
#
_entry.id   AF-A0A1X1PQD7-F1
#
_cell.length_a   1.000
_cell.length_b   1.000
_cell.length_c   1.000
_cell.angle_alpha   90.00
_cell.angle_beta   90.00
_cell.angle_gamma   90.00
#
_symmetry.space_group_name_H-M   'P 1'
#
loop_
_entity.id
_entity.type
_entity.pdbx_description
1 polymer ?
#
loop_
_entity_poly.entity_id
_entity_poly.type
_entity_poly.pdbx_seq_one_letter_code
_entity_poly.pdbx_strand_id
1 'polypeptide(L)'
;MIQMAAALAGGAVVAIVAAVVFRVTRKRLVAALARDTAQLRGALDAADARVADAASAHAEAADAWAQRAAQLEDALARETSATGARRDAMQALAAERAALAQHAMKIAEEAARLRGLAGTFERWHEQMISLTTQNQDMRAKNQELSAIVAHVSIVSLNASIEAARAGTAGRGFSIVASEVRGLAARSQQLSNSYRDSLNRNDLVTAATFQDIQAGGKMITAALATVETLAGQLHARIEGGAA
;
A
#
# COMPACT_ATOMS: atom_id res chain seq x y z
N MET A 1 -130.54 33.29 -50.45
CA MET A 1 -129.32 34.13 -50.52
C MET A 1 -128.67 34.46 -49.17
N ILE A 2 -129.39 34.40 -48.03
CA ILE A 2 -128.83 34.78 -46.71
C ILE A 2 -127.91 33.67 -46.11
N GLN A 3 -128.17 32.39 -46.37
CA GLN A 3 -127.34 31.29 -45.84
C GLN A 3 -125.96 31.14 -46.53
N MET A 4 -125.81 31.51 -47.81
CA MET A 4 -124.50 31.52 -48.48
C MET A 4 -123.58 32.64 -47.96
N ALA A 5 -124.14 33.81 -47.61
CA ALA A 5 -123.37 34.93 -47.06
C ALA A 5 -122.84 34.63 -45.64
N ALA A 6 -123.62 33.92 -44.81
CA ALA A 6 -123.20 33.49 -43.47
C ALA A 6 -122.08 32.43 -43.52
N ALA A 7 -122.13 31.49 -44.48
CA ALA A 7 -121.08 30.49 -44.68
C ALA A 7 -119.76 31.10 -45.19
N LEU A 8 -119.83 32.10 -46.09
CA LEU A 8 -118.67 32.87 -46.55
C LEU A 8 -118.07 33.74 -45.44
N ALA A 9 -118.90 34.37 -44.61
CA ALA A 9 -118.45 35.15 -43.45
C ALA A 9 -117.79 34.26 -42.38
N GLY A 10 -118.37 33.08 -42.09
CA GLY A 10 -117.77 32.09 -41.19
C GLY A 10 -116.43 31.54 -41.71
N GLY A 11 -116.34 31.24 -43.01
CA GLY A 11 -115.10 30.80 -43.66
C GLY A 11 -114.01 31.88 -43.65
N ALA A 12 -114.37 33.15 -43.85
CA ALA A 12 -113.45 34.27 -43.75
C ALA A 12 -112.92 34.48 -42.32
N VAL A 13 -113.77 34.35 -41.30
CA VAL A 13 -113.35 34.43 -39.89
C VAL A 13 -112.43 33.27 -39.52
N VAL A 14 -112.75 32.03 -39.92
CA VAL A 14 -111.88 30.86 -39.69
C VAL A 14 -110.54 31.01 -40.42
N ALA A 15 -110.52 31.53 -41.66
CA ALA A 15 -109.30 31.79 -42.40
C ALA A 15 -108.45 32.90 -41.76
N ILE A 16 -109.07 33.95 -41.22
CA ILE A 16 -108.39 35.03 -40.49
C ILE A 16 -107.81 34.50 -39.17
N VAL A 17 -108.59 33.74 -38.40
CA VAL A 17 -108.12 33.13 -37.14
C VAL A 17 -106.99 32.14 -37.42
N ALA A 18 -107.11 31.28 -38.44
CA ALA A 18 -106.06 30.36 -38.86
C ALA A 18 -104.80 31.11 -39.33
N ALA A 19 -104.94 32.21 -40.07
CA ALA A 19 -103.81 33.04 -40.50
C ALA A 19 -103.14 33.79 -39.33
N VAL A 20 -103.92 34.23 -38.33
CA VAL A 20 -103.41 34.85 -37.09
C VAL A 20 -102.71 33.81 -36.24
N VAL A 21 -103.31 32.64 -36.00
CA VAL A 21 -102.70 31.52 -35.29
C VAL A 21 -101.41 31.09 -35.99
N PHE A 22 -101.43 30.90 -37.31
CA PHE A 22 -100.25 30.57 -38.12
C PHE A 22 -99.17 31.65 -38.04
N ARG A 23 -99.53 32.95 -38.07
CA ARG A 23 -98.57 34.05 -37.85
C ARG A 23 -97.98 34.04 -36.44
N VAL A 24 -98.78 33.77 -35.41
CA VAL A 24 -98.34 33.73 -34.01
C VAL A 24 -97.47 32.51 -33.75
N THR A 25 -97.86 31.32 -34.20
CA THR A 25 -97.06 30.10 -34.07
C THR A 25 -95.77 30.20 -34.88
N ARG A 26 -95.81 30.74 -36.11
CA ARG A 26 -94.60 31.04 -36.90
C ARG A 26 -93.69 32.04 -36.19
N LYS A 27 -94.21 33.16 -35.65
CA LYS A 27 -93.42 34.13 -34.88
C LYS A 27 -92.81 33.50 -33.63
N ARG A 28 -93.57 32.68 -32.89
CA ARG A 28 -93.08 31.95 -31.70
C ARG A 28 -92.01 30.93 -32.06
N LEU A 29 -92.18 30.18 -33.15
CA LEU A 29 -91.20 29.22 -33.64
C LEU A 29 -89.92 29.93 -34.07
N VAL A 30 -90.02 31.01 -34.85
CA VAL A 30 -88.86 31.83 -35.26
C VAL A 30 -88.16 32.44 -34.04
N ALA A 31 -88.91 32.93 -33.04
CA ALA A 31 -88.34 33.44 -31.80
C ALA A 31 -87.71 32.33 -30.92
N ALA A 32 -88.26 31.11 -30.94
CA ALA A 32 -87.67 29.96 -30.25
C ALA A 32 -86.37 29.51 -30.94
N LEU A 33 -86.40 29.31 -32.26
CA LEU A 33 -85.22 29.04 -33.08
C LEU A 33 -84.15 30.12 -32.93
N ALA A 34 -84.53 31.40 -32.93
CA ALA A 34 -83.59 32.50 -32.72
C ALA A 34 -82.93 32.45 -31.34
N ARG A 35 -83.69 32.11 -30.28
CA ARG A 35 -83.14 31.89 -28.93
C ARG A 35 -82.21 30.69 -28.88
N ASP A 36 -82.60 29.56 -29.44
CA ASP A 36 -81.77 28.35 -29.49
C ASP A 36 -80.48 28.61 -30.28
N THR A 37 -80.54 29.31 -31.42
CA THR A 37 -79.35 29.70 -32.19
C THR A 37 -78.45 30.65 -31.41
N ALA A 38 -79.01 31.58 -30.63
CA ALA A 38 -78.24 32.50 -29.80
C ALA A 38 -77.58 31.75 -28.61
N GLN A 39 -78.28 30.79 -28.01
CA GLN A 39 -77.75 29.94 -26.94
C GLN A 39 -76.64 29.02 -27.46
N LEU A 40 -76.84 28.37 -28.61
CA LEU A 40 -75.81 27.55 -29.26
C LEU A 40 -74.58 28.39 -29.64
N ARG A 41 -74.79 29.61 -30.14
CA ARG A 41 -73.69 30.53 -30.46
C ARG A 41 -72.91 30.94 -29.20
N GLY A 42 -73.60 31.32 -28.12
CA GLY A 42 -72.95 31.62 -26.85
C GLY A 42 -72.24 30.41 -26.22
N ALA A 43 -72.79 29.20 -26.38
CA ALA A 43 -72.14 27.97 -25.95
C ALA A 43 -70.90 27.63 -26.79
N LEU A 44 -70.94 27.90 -28.10
CA LEU A 44 -69.80 27.76 -29.01
C LEU A 44 -68.69 28.76 -28.65
N ASP A 45 -69.02 30.04 -28.47
CA ASP A 45 -68.07 31.09 -28.08
C ASP A 45 -67.41 30.75 -26.72
N ALA A 46 -68.18 30.21 -25.77
CA ALA A 46 -67.66 29.75 -24.49
C ALA A 46 -66.79 28.48 -24.60
N ALA A 47 -67.11 27.57 -25.53
CA ALA A 47 -66.28 26.42 -25.82
C ALA A 47 -64.96 26.82 -26.47
N ASP A 48 -64.99 27.75 -27.42
CA ASP A 48 -63.79 28.30 -28.08
C ASP A 48 -62.89 29.01 -27.08
N ALA A 49 -63.45 29.81 -26.17
CA ALA A 49 -62.69 30.45 -25.09
C ALA A 49 -62.01 29.40 -24.18
N ARG A 50 -62.72 28.34 -23.78
CA ARG A 50 -62.14 27.25 -22.97
C ARG A 50 -61.04 26.49 -23.71
N VAL A 51 -61.19 26.28 -25.02
CA VAL A 51 -60.15 25.65 -25.85
C VAL A 51 -58.92 26.54 -25.94
N ALA A 52 -59.10 27.86 -26.11
CA ALA A 52 -58.00 28.82 -26.12
C ALA A 52 -57.25 28.84 -24.76
N ASP A 53 -57.98 28.89 -23.64
CA ASP A 53 -57.41 28.85 -22.30
C ASP A 53 -56.66 27.53 -22.05
N ALA A 54 -57.26 26.40 -22.43
CA ALA A 54 -56.64 25.09 -22.32
C ALA A 54 -55.37 24.98 -23.19
N ALA A 55 -55.39 25.51 -24.41
CA ALA A 55 -54.23 25.54 -25.29
C ALA A 55 -53.09 26.38 -24.70
N SER A 56 -53.40 27.53 -24.09
CA SER A 56 -52.40 28.36 -23.38
C SER A 56 -51.81 27.62 -22.18
N ALA A 57 -52.64 27.00 -21.34
CA ALA A 57 -52.19 26.23 -20.19
C ALA A 57 -51.33 25.02 -20.61
N HIS A 58 -51.68 24.36 -21.71
CA HIS A 58 -50.87 23.27 -22.27
C HIS A 58 -49.52 23.76 -22.81
N ALA A 59 -49.47 24.92 -23.46
CA ALA A 59 -48.22 25.52 -23.92
C ALA A 59 -47.29 25.87 -22.76
N GLU A 60 -47.81 26.52 -21.71
CA GLU A 60 -47.05 26.83 -20.48
C GLU A 60 -46.54 25.56 -19.79
N ALA A 61 -47.38 24.53 -19.71
CA ALA A 61 -46.98 23.24 -19.15
C ALA A 61 -45.88 22.57 -19.98
N ALA A 62 -45.97 22.63 -21.32
CA ALA A 62 -44.94 22.08 -22.22
C ALA A 62 -43.59 22.79 -22.04
N ASP A 63 -43.59 24.11 -21.91
CA ASP A 63 -42.38 24.90 -21.64
C ASP A 63 -41.78 24.55 -20.26
N ALA A 64 -42.63 24.42 -19.23
CA ALA A 64 -42.19 24.01 -17.90
C ALA A 64 -41.56 22.60 -17.90
N TRP A 65 -42.16 21.66 -18.65
CA TRP A 65 -41.61 20.31 -18.83
C TRP A 65 -40.27 20.33 -19.58
N ALA A 66 -40.14 21.14 -20.63
CA ALA A 66 -38.89 21.28 -21.37
C ALA A 66 -37.75 21.83 -20.48
N GLN A 67 -38.05 22.84 -19.65
CA GLN A 67 -37.08 23.38 -18.69
C GLN A 67 -36.69 22.34 -17.63
N ARG A 68 -37.66 21.58 -17.11
CA ARG A 68 -37.42 20.51 -16.13
C ARG A 68 -36.54 19.40 -16.72
N ALA A 69 -36.79 19.00 -17.96
CA ALA A 69 -35.99 18.00 -18.67
C ALA A 69 -34.53 18.46 -18.83
N ALA A 70 -34.32 19.71 -19.30
CA ALA A 70 -32.98 20.28 -19.43
C ALA A 70 -32.23 20.36 -18.08
N GLN A 71 -32.93 20.72 -16.99
CA GLN A 71 -32.34 20.72 -15.64
C GLN A 71 -31.92 19.32 -15.18
N LEU A 72 -32.70 18.28 -15.49
CA LEU A 72 -32.38 16.90 -15.14
C LEU A 72 -31.20 16.37 -15.96
N GLU A 73 -31.13 16.69 -17.25
CA GLU A 73 -29.99 16.31 -18.10
C GLU A 73 -28.68 16.92 -17.59
N ASP A 74 -28.70 18.22 -17.24
CA ASP A 74 -27.54 18.90 -16.67
C ASP A 74 -27.16 18.32 -15.29
N ALA A 75 -28.14 18.04 -14.42
CA ALA A 75 -27.88 17.39 -13.13
C ALA A 75 -27.24 16.00 -13.29
N LEU A 76 -27.75 15.18 -14.22
CA LEU A 76 -27.22 13.85 -14.51
C LEU A 76 -25.80 13.91 -15.10
N ALA A 77 -25.53 14.88 -15.98
CA ALA A 77 -24.20 15.11 -16.53
C ALA A 77 -23.18 15.49 -15.44
N ARG A 78 -23.57 16.37 -14.50
CA ARG A 78 -22.74 16.73 -13.34
C ARG A 78 -22.49 15.54 -12.42
N GLU A 79 -23.51 14.74 -12.12
CA GLU A 79 -23.39 13.56 -11.26
C GLU A 79 -22.52 12.45 -11.89
N THR A 80 -22.66 12.23 -13.20
CA THR A 80 -21.82 11.29 -13.95
C THR A 80 -20.35 11.74 -13.91
N SER A 81 -20.10 13.04 -14.08
CA SER A 81 -18.76 13.62 -14.03
C SER A 81 -18.16 13.52 -12.62
N ALA A 82 -18.93 13.83 -11.59
CA ALA A 82 -18.52 13.68 -10.19
C ALA A 82 -18.22 12.22 -9.83
N THR A 83 -19.03 11.28 -10.33
CA THR A 83 -18.80 9.84 -10.14
C THR A 83 -17.54 9.36 -10.87
N GLY A 84 -17.28 9.87 -12.08
CA GLY A 84 -16.03 9.64 -12.80
C GLY A 84 -14.81 10.12 -12.00
N ALA A 85 -14.82 11.38 -11.58
CA ALA A 85 -13.75 11.96 -10.77
C ALA A 85 -13.51 11.18 -9.46
N ARG A 86 -14.59 10.74 -8.78
CA ARG A 86 -14.49 9.91 -7.57
C ARG A 86 -13.88 8.55 -7.85
N ARG A 87 -14.21 7.93 -8.98
CA ARG A 87 -13.61 6.65 -9.41
C ARG A 87 -12.11 6.80 -9.66
N ASP A 88 -11.72 7.85 -10.37
CA ASP A 88 -10.32 8.14 -10.68
C ASP A 88 -9.52 8.41 -9.40
N ALA A 89 -10.07 9.19 -8.46
CA ALA A 89 -9.47 9.43 -7.16
C ALA A 89 -9.30 8.12 -6.34
N MET A 90 -10.31 7.25 -6.35
CA MET A 90 -10.25 5.94 -5.70
C MET A 90 -9.18 5.03 -6.31
N GLN A 91 -9.04 5.03 -7.64
CA GLN A 91 -7.99 4.26 -8.33
C GLN A 91 -6.59 4.80 -8.00
N ALA A 92 -6.42 6.12 -7.96
CA ALA A 92 -5.15 6.75 -7.57
C ALA A 92 -4.77 6.38 -6.13
N LEU A 93 -5.70 6.47 -5.19
CA LEU A 93 -5.48 6.07 -3.79
C LEU A 93 -5.14 4.59 -3.66
N ALA A 94 -5.83 3.71 -4.41
CA ALA A 94 -5.54 2.28 -4.41
C ALA A 94 -4.12 1.97 -4.94
N ALA A 95 -3.69 2.66 -6.01
CA ALA A 95 -2.34 2.53 -6.56
C ALA A 95 -1.28 3.02 -5.56
N GLU A 96 -1.52 4.14 -4.88
CA GLU A 96 -0.63 4.65 -3.83
C GLU A 96 -0.51 3.66 -2.66
N ARG A 97 -1.63 3.11 -2.18
CA ARG A 97 -1.61 2.09 -1.10
C ARG A 97 -0.86 0.83 -1.52
N ALA A 98 -1.01 0.38 -2.76
CA ALA A 98 -0.26 -0.76 -3.29
C ALA A 98 1.25 -0.48 -3.33
N ALA A 99 1.67 0.72 -3.74
CA ALA A 99 3.08 1.12 -3.73
C ALA A 99 3.65 1.18 -2.30
N LEU A 100 2.91 1.75 -1.35
CA LEU A 100 3.31 1.78 0.06
C LEU A 100 3.43 0.38 0.66
N ALA A 101 2.50 -0.53 0.35
CA ALA A 101 2.57 -1.92 0.79
C ALA A 101 3.82 -2.63 0.22
N GLN A 102 4.14 -2.41 -1.05
CA GLN A 102 5.37 -2.96 -1.65
C GLN A 102 6.63 -2.41 -0.98
N HIS A 103 6.65 -1.12 -0.62
CA HIS A 103 7.76 -0.51 0.11
C HIS A 103 7.90 -1.14 1.51
N ALA A 104 6.79 -1.41 2.20
CA ALA A 104 6.80 -2.05 3.51
C ALA A 104 7.41 -3.45 3.45
N MET A 105 7.06 -4.23 2.42
CA MET A 105 7.64 -5.56 2.21
C MET A 105 9.16 -5.50 2.00
N LYS A 106 9.65 -4.56 1.19
CA LYS A 106 11.10 -4.38 0.97
C LYS A 106 11.85 -4.01 2.26
N ILE A 107 11.27 -3.13 3.07
CA ILE A 107 11.84 -2.73 4.37
C ILE A 107 11.90 -3.94 5.31
N ALA A 108 10.83 -4.75 5.36
CA ALA A 108 10.79 -5.95 6.20
C ALA A 108 11.84 -7.00 5.76
N GLU A 109 12.03 -7.19 4.45
CA GLU A 109 13.04 -8.08 3.89
C GLU A 109 14.47 -7.61 4.26
N GLU A 110 14.76 -6.32 4.12
CA GLU A 110 16.06 -5.76 4.49
C GLU A 110 16.31 -5.86 6.01
N ALA A 111 15.28 -5.64 6.83
CA ALA A 111 15.37 -5.85 8.28
C ALA A 111 15.72 -7.31 8.63
N ALA A 112 15.07 -8.28 7.97
CA ALA A 112 15.34 -9.70 8.18
C ALA A 112 16.79 -10.05 7.78
N ARG A 113 17.26 -9.52 6.64
CA ARG A 113 18.64 -9.69 6.18
C ARG A 113 19.65 -9.13 7.17
N LEU A 114 19.43 -7.91 7.68
CA LEU A 114 20.29 -7.29 8.69
C LEU A 114 20.31 -8.07 10.01
N ARG A 115 19.17 -8.61 10.47
CA ARG A 115 19.14 -9.50 11.65
C ARG A 115 19.94 -10.79 11.44
N GLY A 116 19.86 -11.39 10.26
CA GLY A 116 20.68 -12.55 9.91
C GLY A 116 22.19 -12.23 9.93
N LEU A 117 22.55 -11.04 9.45
CA LEU A 117 23.93 -10.56 9.50
C LEU A 117 24.39 -10.31 10.94
N ALA A 118 23.56 -9.67 11.77
CA ALA A 118 23.84 -9.44 13.19
C ALA A 118 24.13 -10.77 13.93
N GLY A 119 23.30 -11.79 13.72
CA GLY A 119 23.54 -13.12 14.30
C GLY A 119 24.82 -13.79 13.79
N THR A 120 25.29 -13.46 12.58
CA THR A 120 26.57 -13.95 12.04
C THR A 120 27.75 -13.28 12.73
N PHE A 121 27.68 -11.97 12.96
CA PHE A 121 28.69 -11.23 13.70
C PHE A 121 28.80 -11.69 15.15
N GLU A 122 27.68 -12.04 15.81
CA GLU A 122 27.69 -12.60 17.16
C GLU A 122 28.44 -13.94 17.21
N ARG A 123 28.15 -14.85 16.26
CA ARG A 123 28.89 -16.12 16.16
C ARG A 123 30.38 -15.92 15.91
N TRP A 124 30.74 -14.98 15.04
CA TRP A 124 32.15 -14.64 14.82
C TRP A 124 32.80 -14.07 16.08
N HIS A 125 32.09 -13.24 16.83
CA HIS A 125 32.57 -12.71 18.10
C HIS A 125 32.89 -13.82 19.11
N GLU A 126 31.99 -14.80 19.29
CA GLU A 126 32.23 -15.98 20.13
C GLU A 126 33.43 -16.80 19.64
N GLN A 127 33.55 -17.02 18.33
CA GLN A 127 34.69 -17.74 17.73
C GLN A 127 36.02 -17.03 17.99
N MET A 128 36.04 -15.69 17.96
CA MET A 128 37.25 -14.91 18.26
C MET A 128 37.65 -15.04 19.74
N ILE A 129 36.69 -15.03 20.67
CA ILE A 129 36.96 -15.27 22.10
C ILE A 129 37.61 -16.65 22.30
N SER A 130 37.07 -17.68 21.62
CA SER A 130 37.66 -19.02 21.62
C SER A 130 39.07 -19.03 21.03
N LEU A 131 39.31 -18.33 19.92
CA LEU A 131 40.61 -18.25 19.26
C LEU A 131 41.66 -17.56 20.14
N THR A 132 41.30 -16.49 20.85
CA THR A 132 42.17 -15.83 21.83
C THR A 132 42.56 -16.79 22.96
N THR A 133 41.58 -17.55 23.48
CA THR A 133 41.82 -18.54 24.54
C THR A 133 42.74 -19.67 24.06
N GLN A 134 42.54 -20.16 22.83
CA GLN A 134 43.40 -21.18 22.23
C GLN A 134 44.84 -20.69 22.01
N ASN A 135 45.03 -19.45 21.54
CA ASN A 135 46.38 -18.87 21.42
C ASN A 135 47.07 -18.75 22.78
N GLN A 136 46.35 -18.40 23.85
CA GLN A 136 46.90 -18.35 25.21
C GLN A 136 47.35 -19.74 25.69
N ASP A 137 46.54 -20.79 25.48
CA ASP A 137 46.93 -22.17 25.81
C ASP A 137 48.16 -22.62 25.01
N MET A 138 48.20 -22.32 23.71
CA MET A 138 49.36 -22.61 22.86
C MET A 138 50.63 -21.90 23.32
N ARG A 139 50.52 -20.66 23.82
CA ARG A 139 51.66 -19.93 24.41
C ARG A 139 52.17 -20.64 25.65
N ALA A 140 51.29 -21.05 26.55
CA ALA A 140 51.66 -21.75 27.78
C ALA A 140 52.39 -23.07 27.45
N LYS A 141 51.84 -23.87 26.53
CA LYS A 141 52.46 -25.11 26.06
C LYS A 141 53.82 -24.89 25.41
N ASN A 142 53.97 -23.83 24.61
CA ASN A 142 55.26 -23.52 23.99
C ASN A 142 56.30 -23.05 25.03
N GLN A 143 55.88 -22.35 26.09
CA GLN A 143 56.76 -21.98 27.21
C GLN A 143 57.25 -23.21 27.96
N GLU A 144 56.36 -24.16 28.24
CA GLU A 144 56.71 -25.44 28.86
C GLU A 144 57.69 -26.24 27.98
N LEU A 145 57.41 -26.34 26.67
CA LEU A 145 58.32 -26.96 25.71
C LEU A 145 59.71 -26.31 25.73
N SER A 146 59.76 -24.96 25.76
CA SER A 146 61.00 -24.20 25.85
C SER A 146 61.80 -24.57 27.11
N ALA A 147 61.11 -24.69 28.25
CA ALA A 147 61.74 -25.08 29.52
C ALA A 147 62.27 -26.53 29.48
N ILE A 148 61.52 -27.47 28.89
CA ILE A 148 61.96 -28.86 28.70
C ILE A 148 63.21 -28.91 27.81
N VAL A 149 63.21 -28.19 26.69
CA VAL A 149 64.33 -28.14 25.76
C VAL A 149 65.58 -27.57 26.42
N ALA A 150 65.44 -26.49 27.20
CA ALA A 150 66.54 -25.91 27.98
C ALA A 150 67.12 -26.93 28.98
N HIS A 151 66.25 -27.68 29.67
CA HIS A 151 66.67 -28.74 30.59
C HIS A 151 67.40 -29.87 29.87
N VAL A 152 66.90 -30.34 28.72
CA VAL A 152 67.57 -31.36 27.90
C VAL A 152 68.95 -30.87 27.45
N SER A 153 69.08 -29.59 27.09
CA SER A 153 70.38 -28.99 26.75
C SER A 153 71.37 -29.08 27.92
N ILE A 154 70.94 -28.78 29.15
CA ILE A 154 71.77 -28.88 30.35
C ILE A 154 72.16 -30.35 30.65
N VAL A 155 71.20 -31.27 30.58
CA VAL A 155 71.47 -32.70 30.80
C VAL A 155 72.45 -33.25 29.77
N SER A 156 72.29 -32.88 28.49
CA SER A 156 73.20 -33.29 27.41
C SER A 156 74.62 -32.73 27.60
N LEU A 157 74.74 -31.49 28.10
CA LEU A 157 76.03 -30.90 28.43
C LEU A 157 76.72 -31.65 29.57
N ASN A 158 75.99 -31.96 30.64
CA ASN A 158 76.52 -32.73 31.77
C ASN A 158 76.96 -34.12 31.32
N ALA A 159 76.20 -34.78 30.43
CA ALA A 159 76.55 -36.07 29.86
C ALA A 159 77.82 -35.98 28.98
N SER A 160 77.97 -34.93 28.16
CA SER A 160 79.20 -34.71 27.39
C SER A 160 80.43 -34.51 28.28
N ILE A 161 80.28 -33.79 29.41
CA ILE A 161 81.36 -33.57 30.38
C ILE A 161 81.76 -34.90 31.04
N GLU A 162 80.80 -35.69 31.50
CA GLU A 162 81.10 -36.98 32.16
C GLU A 162 81.68 -38.00 31.17
N ALA A 163 81.20 -37.99 29.92
CA ALA A 163 81.77 -38.80 28.84
C ALA A 163 83.23 -38.42 28.53
N ALA A 164 83.58 -37.13 28.57
CA ALA A 164 84.97 -36.68 28.44
C ALA A 164 85.82 -37.12 29.64
N ARG A 165 85.25 -37.11 30.86
CA ARG A 165 85.91 -37.55 32.09
C ARG A 165 86.23 -39.06 32.08
N ALA A 166 85.38 -39.88 31.47
CA ALA A 166 85.60 -41.31 31.29
C ALA A 166 86.64 -41.66 30.20
N GLY A 167 87.22 -40.66 29.52
CA GLY A 167 88.29 -40.84 28.55
C GLY A 167 87.90 -41.73 27.36
N THR A 168 88.69 -42.77 27.09
CA THR A 168 88.47 -43.65 25.92
C THR A 168 87.19 -44.47 26.01
N ALA A 169 86.74 -44.81 27.22
CA ALA A 169 85.51 -45.56 27.48
C ALA A 169 84.24 -44.71 27.24
N GLY A 170 84.33 -43.39 27.35
CA GLY A 170 83.21 -42.46 27.19
C GLY A 170 82.97 -41.95 25.76
N ARG A 171 83.82 -42.30 24.78
CA ARG A 171 83.73 -41.74 23.40
C ARG A 171 82.37 -41.91 22.74
N GLY A 172 81.73 -43.08 22.85
CA GLY A 172 80.40 -43.31 22.30
C GLY A 172 79.32 -42.44 22.95
N PHE A 173 79.37 -42.29 24.28
CA PHE A 173 78.46 -41.42 25.02
C PHE A 173 78.66 -39.93 24.69
N SER A 174 79.89 -39.50 24.44
CA SER A 174 80.20 -38.11 24.06
C SER A 174 79.54 -37.74 22.72
N ILE A 175 79.57 -38.64 21.73
CA ILE A 175 78.91 -38.45 20.43
C ILE A 175 77.39 -38.32 20.61
N VAL A 176 76.77 -39.23 21.36
CA VAL A 176 75.32 -39.20 21.63
C VAL A 176 74.93 -37.91 22.36
N ALA A 177 75.69 -37.51 23.38
CA ALA A 177 75.43 -36.28 24.12
C ALA A 177 75.53 -35.01 23.24
N SER A 178 76.49 -34.97 22.31
CA SER A 178 76.61 -33.89 21.33
C SER A 178 75.42 -33.83 20.37
N GLU A 179 74.95 -34.97 19.86
CA GLU A 179 73.75 -35.02 19.00
C GLU A 179 72.49 -34.59 19.73
N VAL A 180 72.30 -35.03 20.98
CA VAL A 180 71.17 -34.60 21.83
C VAL A 180 71.23 -33.09 22.07
N ARG A 181 72.42 -32.52 22.32
CA ARG A 181 72.60 -31.08 22.48
C ARG A 181 72.25 -30.31 21.21
N GLY A 182 72.67 -30.82 20.05
CA GLY A 182 72.30 -30.27 18.74
C GLY A 182 70.79 -30.29 18.51
N LEU A 183 70.12 -31.39 18.86
CA LEU A 183 68.67 -31.52 18.76
C LEU A 183 67.93 -30.54 19.69
N ALA A 184 68.43 -30.37 20.93
CA ALA A 184 67.89 -29.38 21.86
C ALA A 184 68.03 -27.95 21.31
N ALA A 185 69.20 -27.58 20.77
CA ALA A 185 69.40 -26.26 20.17
C ALA A 185 68.44 -25.99 19.00
N ARG A 186 68.25 -26.97 18.09
CA ARG A 186 67.27 -26.87 17.00
C ARG A 186 65.83 -26.75 17.52
N SER A 187 65.48 -27.51 18.55
CA SER A 187 64.15 -27.45 19.18
C SER A 187 63.88 -26.09 19.83
N GLN A 188 64.90 -25.48 20.42
CA GLN A 188 64.81 -24.15 21.01
C GLN A 188 64.55 -23.07 19.95
N GLN A 189 65.24 -23.17 18.80
CA GLN A 189 64.99 -22.27 17.67
C GLN A 189 63.56 -22.42 17.13
N LEU A 190 63.05 -23.65 17.03
CA LEU A 190 61.67 -23.90 16.61
C LEU A 190 60.66 -23.33 17.62
N SER A 191 60.88 -23.52 18.92
CA SER A 191 60.03 -22.95 19.98
C SER A 191 60.02 -21.41 19.93
N ASN A 192 61.16 -20.77 19.67
CA ASN A 192 61.24 -19.32 19.50
C ASN A 192 60.44 -18.85 18.26
N SER A 193 60.64 -19.50 17.11
CA SER A 193 59.89 -19.18 15.89
C SER A 193 58.38 -19.38 16.07
N TYR A 194 57.97 -20.43 16.79
CA TYR A 194 56.58 -20.67 17.12
C TYR A 194 56.00 -19.57 18.03
N ARG A 195 56.79 -19.08 19.00
CA ARG A 195 56.40 -17.94 19.85
C ARG A 195 56.16 -16.68 19.04
N ASP A 196 57.01 -16.40 18.05
CA ASP A 196 56.85 -15.23 17.17
C ASP A 196 55.60 -15.35 16.30
N SER A 197 55.28 -16.55 15.82
CA SER A 197 54.03 -16.83 15.09
C SER A 197 52.80 -16.62 15.97
N LEU A 198 52.83 -17.09 17.23
CA LEU A 198 51.74 -16.82 18.19
C LEU A 198 51.57 -15.32 18.47
N ASN A 199 52.66 -14.56 18.57
CA ASN A 199 52.61 -13.11 18.72
C ASN A 199 51.94 -12.42 17.53
N ARG A 200 52.23 -12.86 16.30
CA ARG A 200 51.52 -12.36 15.11
C ARG A 200 50.05 -12.74 15.12
N ASN A 201 49.71 -13.98 15.52
CA ASN A 201 48.32 -14.42 15.61
C ASN A 201 47.52 -13.57 16.59
N ASP A 202 48.06 -13.20 17.76
CA ASP A 202 47.36 -12.33 18.70
C ASP A 202 47.07 -10.95 18.11
N LEU A 203 48.02 -10.36 17.39
CA LEU A 203 47.84 -9.05 16.75
C LEU A 203 46.72 -9.11 15.69
N VAL A 204 46.75 -10.14 14.84
CA VAL A 204 45.70 -10.34 13.82
C VAL A 204 44.36 -10.60 14.49
N THR A 205 44.33 -11.45 15.52
CA THR A 205 43.11 -11.80 16.27
C THR A 205 42.49 -10.55 16.91
N ALA A 206 43.30 -9.69 17.53
CA ALA A 206 42.84 -8.45 18.13
C ALA A 206 42.28 -7.46 17.09
N ALA A 207 42.95 -7.30 15.96
CA ALA A 207 42.48 -6.45 14.87
C ALA A 207 41.14 -6.97 14.29
N THR A 208 41.06 -8.26 13.98
CA THR A 208 39.82 -8.88 13.48
C THR A 208 38.68 -8.77 14.49
N PHE A 209 38.96 -8.88 15.79
CA PHE A 209 37.96 -8.69 16.85
C PHE A 209 37.41 -7.25 16.87
N GLN A 210 38.27 -6.24 16.67
CA GLN A 210 37.85 -4.84 16.55
C GLN A 210 36.97 -4.62 15.32
N ASP A 211 37.34 -5.21 14.17
CA ASP A 211 36.55 -5.11 12.94
C ASP A 211 35.17 -5.76 13.09
N ILE A 212 35.09 -6.93 13.75
CA ILE A 212 33.82 -7.60 14.07
C ILE A 212 32.95 -6.72 14.98
N GLN A 213 33.53 -6.12 16.01
CA GLN A 213 32.82 -5.22 16.92
C GLN A 213 32.29 -3.95 16.20
N ALA A 214 33.12 -3.34 15.35
CA ALA A 214 32.71 -2.20 14.55
C ALA A 214 31.57 -2.58 13.57
N GLY A 215 31.71 -3.70 12.86
CA GLY A 215 30.68 -4.22 11.96
C GLY A 215 29.37 -4.52 12.68
N GLY A 216 29.41 -5.15 13.86
CA GLY A 216 28.23 -5.40 14.69
C GLY A 216 27.51 -4.11 15.11
N LYS A 217 28.25 -3.07 15.50
CA LYS A 217 27.69 -1.74 15.81
C LYS A 217 27.05 -1.07 14.59
N MET A 218 27.67 -1.21 13.42
CA MET A 218 27.10 -0.67 12.18
C MET A 218 25.78 -1.37 11.80
N ILE A 219 25.71 -2.69 11.98
CA ILE A 219 24.50 -3.46 11.69
C ILE A 219 23.36 -3.10 12.64
N THR A 220 23.65 -2.98 13.93
CA THR A 220 22.64 -2.57 14.92
C THR A 220 22.12 -1.15 14.65
N ALA A 221 22.98 -0.21 14.25
CA ALA A 221 22.57 1.12 13.82
C ALA A 221 21.71 1.10 12.54
N ALA A 222 22.09 0.27 11.56
CA ALA A 222 21.31 0.09 10.33
C ALA A 222 19.92 -0.50 10.65
N LEU A 223 19.84 -1.49 11.54
CA LEU A 223 18.59 -2.10 11.96
C LEU A 223 17.67 -1.07 12.63
N ALA A 224 18.18 -0.24 13.54
CA ALA A 224 17.41 0.83 14.18
C ALA A 224 16.87 1.85 13.15
N THR A 225 17.64 2.15 12.11
CA THR A 225 17.22 3.03 11.02
C THR A 225 16.08 2.41 10.22
N VAL A 226 16.19 1.11 9.89
CA VAL A 226 15.16 0.37 9.15
C VAL A 226 13.87 0.24 9.98
N GLU A 227 13.97 0.01 11.29
CA GLU A 227 12.81 -0.04 12.19
C GLU A 227 12.12 1.32 12.31
N THR A 228 12.88 2.41 12.33
CA THR A 228 12.33 3.77 12.28
C THR A 228 11.59 4.02 10.98
N LEU A 229 12.18 3.64 9.84
CA LEU A 229 11.54 3.77 8.53
C LEU A 229 10.26 2.94 8.42
N ALA A 230 10.26 1.72 8.97
CA ALA A 230 9.09 0.86 9.05
C ALA A 230 7.96 1.53 9.86
N GLY A 231 8.28 2.11 11.02
CA GLY A 231 7.32 2.84 11.86
C GLY A 231 6.73 4.06 11.16
N GLN A 232 7.55 4.86 10.47
CA GLN A 232 7.08 6.00 9.68
C GLN A 232 6.14 5.58 8.54
N LEU A 233 6.45 4.47 7.87
CA LEU A 233 5.62 3.95 6.79
C LEU A 233 4.29 3.41 7.33
N HIS A 234 4.31 2.72 8.46
CA HIS A 234 3.10 2.24 9.13
C HIS A 234 2.18 3.41 9.50
N ALA A 235 2.73 4.47 10.10
CA ALA A 235 1.97 5.67 10.42
C ALA A 235 1.36 6.36 9.19
N ARG A 236 2.05 6.36 8.03
CA ARG A 236 1.48 6.88 6.77
C ARG A 236 0.32 6.01 6.26
N ILE A 237 0.42 4.69 6.38
CA ILE A 237 -0.64 3.76 5.94
C ILE A 237 -1.90 3.93 6.79
N GLU A 238 -1.75 4.11 8.11
CA GLU A 238 -2.86 4.34 9.04
C GLU A 238 -3.42 5.76 8.96
N GLY A 239 -2.56 6.77 8.86
CA GLY A 239 -2.97 8.17 8.74
C GLY A 239 -3.69 8.50 7.42
N GLY A 240 -3.44 7.73 6.35
CA GLY A 240 -4.20 7.82 5.10
C GLY A 240 -5.51 7.03 5.09
N ALA A 241 -5.85 6.32 6.17
CA ALA A 241 -7.09 5.57 6.31
C ALA A 241 -8.21 6.33 7.07
N ALA A 242 -7.87 7.47 7.68
CA ALA A 242 -8.79 8.38 8.39
C ALA A 242 -9.21 9.54 7.48
#